data_AF-A0A936Q1W6-F1
#
_entry.id   AF-A0A936Q1W6-F1
#
_cell.length_a   1.000
_cell.length_b   1.000
_cell.length_c   1.000
_cell.angle_alpha   90.00
_cell.angle_beta   90.00
_cell.angle_gamma   90.00
#
_symmetry.space_group_name_H-M   'P 1'
#
loop_
_entity.id
_entity.type
_entity.pdbx_description
1 polymer ?
#
loop_
_entity_poly.entity_id
_entity_poly.type
_entity_poly.pdbx_seq_one_letter_code
_entity_poly.pdbx_strand_id
1 'polypeptide(L)'
;MADDREDARDGARVHEAFDAVRRDLDGRLDVEEQAAVERLRDAAAGGDAARAREEMASVKERHGWLHEELVKHPSLATIIDELALWGF
;
A
#
# COMPACT_ATOMS: atom_id res chain seq x y z
N MET A 1 19.53 -14.91 12.32
CA MET A 1 18.53 -14.27 13.21
C MET A 1 18.78 -12.77 13.21
N ALA A 2 18.53 -12.12 12.07
CA ALA A 2 18.67 -10.67 11.88
C ALA A 2 17.57 -10.15 10.93
N ASP A 3 17.14 -10.97 9.96
CA ASP A 3 15.98 -10.71 9.06
C ASP A 3 14.69 -10.28 9.76
N ASP A 4 14.22 -11.04 10.75
CA ASP A 4 12.87 -10.90 11.34
C ASP A 4 12.55 -9.50 11.93
N ARG A 5 13.57 -8.69 12.22
CA ARG A 5 13.40 -7.32 12.76
C ARG A 5 13.32 -6.24 11.69
N GLU A 6 13.83 -6.48 10.48
CA GLU A 6 13.76 -5.51 9.38
C GLU A 6 12.40 -5.63 8.70
N ASP A 7 11.94 -6.84 8.40
CA ASP A 7 10.58 -7.10 7.88
C ASP A 7 9.48 -6.49 8.78
N ALA A 8 9.64 -6.57 10.11
CA ALA A 8 8.72 -5.98 11.07
C ALA A 8 8.75 -4.43 11.10
N ARG A 9 9.88 -3.81 10.78
CA ARG A 9 10.02 -2.35 10.71
C ARG A 9 9.42 -1.80 9.42
N ASP A 10 9.62 -2.49 8.31
CA ASP A 10 9.02 -2.15 7.04
C ASP A 10 7.49 -2.31 7.10
N GLY A 11 6.99 -3.39 7.71
CA GLY A 11 5.56 -3.59 7.94
C GLY A 11 4.88 -2.47 8.75
N ALA A 12 5.53 -1.97 9.81
CA ALA A 12 4.97 -0.89 10.62
C ALA A 12 4.91 0.46 9.86
N ARG A 13 5.95 0.77 9.08
CA ARG A 13 6.00 1.97 8.25
C ARG A 13 4.95 1.92 7.14
N VAL A 14 4.79 0.75 6.51
CA VAL A 14 3.71 0.51 5.53
C VAL A 14 2.37 0.78 6.19
N HIS A 15 2.13 0.21 7.37
CA HIS A 15 0.89 0.40 8.10
C HIS A 15 0.57 1.87 8.35
N GLU A 16 1.56 2.64 8.80
CA GLU A 16 1.42 4.07 9.10
C GLU A 16 1.11 4.90 7.85
N ALA A 17 1.80 4.64 6.73
CA ALA A 17 1.55 5.34 5.48
C ALA A 17 0.14 5.08 4.94
N PHE A 18 -0.30 3.83 4.98
CA PHE A 18 -1.66 3.46 4.57
C PHE A 18 -2.71 4.01 5.52
N ASP A 19 -2.44 4.06 6.83
CA ASP A 19 -3.36 4.67 7.80
C ASP A 19 -3.49 6.18 7.58
N ALA A 20 -2.40 6.87 7.26
CA ALA A 20 -2.42 8.29 6.92
C ALA A 20 -3.30 8.56 5.69
N VAL A 21 -3.18 7.76 4.63
CA VAL A 21 -4.02 7.89 3.43
C VAL A 21 -5.48 7.54 3.73
N ARG A 22 -5.72 6.48 4.50
CA ARG A 22 -7.08 6.13 4.92
C ARG A 22 -7.71 7.28 5.71
N ARG A 23 -6.98 7.94 6.61
CA ARG A 23 -7.48 9.09 7.37
C ARG A 23 -7.74 10.31 6.50
N ASP A 24 -6.91 10.56 5.50
CA ASP A 24 -7.09 11.67 4.55
C ASP A 24 -8.31 11.44 3.64
N LEU A 25 -8.52 10.18 3.26
CA LEU A 25 -9.59 9.76 2.35
C LEU A 25 -10.81 9.14 3.07
N ASP A 26 -10.88 9.13 4.41
CA ASP A 26 -11.89 8.40 5.20
C ASP A 26 -13.33 8.80 4.83
N GLY A 27 -13.53 10.06 4.44
CA GLY A 27 -14.82 10.59 3.98
C GLY A 27 -15.11 10.38 2.48
N ARG A 28 -14.18 9.81 1.71
CA ARG A 28 -14.30 9.56 0.26
C ARG A 28 -14.20 8.08 -0.11
N LEU A 29 -13.64 7.23 0.76
CA LEU A 29 -13.53 5.79 0.55
C LEU A 29 -14.85 5.12 0.91
N ASP A 30 -15.45 4.39 -0.04
CA ASP A 30 -16.57 3.49 0.24
C ASP A 30 -16.04 2.15 0.77
N VAL A 31 -16.94 1.24 1.14
CA VAL A 31 -16.59 -0.04 1.77
C VAL A 31 -15.71 -0.90 0.85
N GLU A 32 -15.93 -0.84 -0.46
CA GLU A 32 -15.11 -1.56 -1.43
C GLU A 32 -13.70 -0.97 -1.55
N GLU A 33 -13.57 0.36 -1.60
CA GLU A 33 -12.27 1.03 -1.64
C GLU A 33 -11.45 0.79 -0.38
N GLN A 34 -12.08 0.87 0.80
CA GLN A 34 -11.42 0.58 2.07
C GLN A 34 -10.86 -0.85 2.08
N ALA A 35 -11.66 -1.83 1.64
CA ALA A 35 -11.22 -3.22 1.56
C ALA A 35 -10.05 -3.41 0.59
N ALA A 36 -10.02 -2.69 -0.53
CA ALA A 36 -8.93 -2.76 -1.49
C ALA A 36 -7.63 -2.14 -0.95
N VAL A 37 -7.73 -1.00 -0.25
CA VAL A 37 -6.60 -0.36 0.43
C VAL A 37 -6.04 -1.25 1.53
N GLU A 38 -6.89 -1.93 2.30
CA GLU A 38 -6.44 -2.89 3.33
C GLU A 38 -5.69 -4.09 2.74
N ARG A 39 -6.18 -4.69 1.64
CA ARG A 39 -5.46 -5.80 0.97
C ARG A 39 -4.11 -5.36 0.44
N LEU A 40 -4.05 -4.18 -0.18
CA LEU A 40 -2.80 -3.62 -0.66
C LEU A 40 -1.82 -3.36 0.49
N ARG A 41 -2.31 -2.83 1.61
CA ARG A 41 -1.50 -2.64 2.84
C ARG A 41 -0.94 -3.96 3.34
N ASP A 42 -1.76 -5.01 3.41
CA ASP A 42 -1.35 -6.32 3.90
C ASP A 42 -0.28 -6.94 3.00
N ALA A 43 -0.46 -6.86 1.68
CA ALA A 43 0.53 -7.31 0.70
C ALA A 43 1.86 -6.52 0.79
N ALA A 44 1.78 -5.20 0.93
CA ALA A 44 2.96 -4.34 1.09
C ALA A 44 3.67 -4.60 2.43
N ALA A 45 2.93 -4.84 3.51
CA ALA A 45 3.50 -5.12 4.83
C ALA A 45 4.13 -6.52 4.90
N GLY A 46 3.64 -7.46 4.10
CA GLY A 46 4.23 -8.79 3.93
C GLY A 46 5.46 -8.82 3.01
N GLY A 47 5.90 -7.69 2.44
CA GLY A 47 7.02 -7.63 1.50
C GLY A 47 6.71 -8.25 0.12
N ASP A 48 5.45 -8.62 -0.15
CA ASP A 48 5.02 -9.25 -1.40
C ASP A 48 4.79 -8.19 -2.48
N ALA A 49 5.87 -7.69 -3.07
CA ALA A 49 5.83 -6.67 -4.13
C ALA A 49 4.97 -7.09 -5.35
N ALA A 50 5.01 -8.37 -5.72
CA ALA A 50 4.19 -8.90 -6.81
C ALA A 50 2.69 -8.79 -6.51
N ARG A 51 2.29 -9.17 -5.30
CA ARG A 51 0.90 -9.10 -4.84
C ARG A 51 0.44 -7.67 -4.65
N ALA A 52 1.29 -6.80 -4.10
CA ALA A 52 1.00 -5.38 -3.95
C ALA A 52 0.76 -4.71 -5.31
N ARG A 53 1.55 -5.05 -6.34
CA ARG A 53 1.32 -4.57 -7.71
C ARG A 53 -0.01 -5.06 -8.30
N GLU A 54 -0.38 -6.31 -8.06
CA GLU A 54 -1.65 -6.88 -8.54
C GLU A 54 -2.87 -6.22 -7.89
N GLU A 55 -2.84 -6.02 -6.57
CA GLU A 55 -3.88 -5.28 -5.85
C GLU A 55 -3.95 -3.82 -6.33
N MET A 56 -2.81 -3.18 -6.56
CA MET A 56 -2.75 -1.81 -7.08
C MET A 56 -3.30 -1.69 -8.50
N ALA A 57 -3.01 -2.67 -9.36
CA ALA A 57 -3.57 -2.74 -10.71
C ALA A 57 -5.09 -2.93 -10.64
N SER A 58 -5.58 -3.80 -9.75
CA SER A 58 -7.01 -3.99 -9.50
C SER A 58 -7.68 -2.70 -9.00
N VAL A 59 -7.04 -1.97 -8.09
CA VAL A 59 -7.51 -0.66 -7.62
C VAL A 59 -7.53 0.34 -8.77
N LYS A 60 -6.52 0.35 -9.65
CA LYS A 60 -6.49 1.22 -10.82
C LYS A 60 -7.63 0.92 -11.81
N GLU A 61 -7.91 -0.36 -12.06
CA GLU A 61 -8.97 -0.78 -12.98
C GLU A 61 -10.37 -0.51 -12.42
N ARG A 62 -10.59 -0.78 -11.14
CA ARG A 62 -11.90 -0.63 -10.49
C ARG A 62 -12.17 0.79 -9.97
N HIS A 63 -11.14 1.41 -9.42
CA HIS A 63 -11.19 2.69 -8.69
C HIS A 63 -10.03 3.59 -9.15
N GLY A 64 -10.02 3.97 -10.44
CA GLY A 64 -8.93 4.75 -11.03
C GLY A 64 -8.60 6.06 -10.29
N TRP A 65 -9.61 6.70 -9.71
CA TRP A 65 -9.42 7.90 -8.88
C TRP A 65 -8.65 7.61 -7.59
N LEU A 66 -8.88 6.46 -6.95
CA LEU A 66 -8.20 6.04 -5.74
C LEU A 66 -6.74 5.73 -6.02
N HIS A 67 -6.47 5.03 -7.14
CA HIS A 67 -5.09 4.81 -7.58
C HIS A 67 -4.34 6.13 -7.76
N GLU A 68 -4.95 7.14 -8.41
CA GLU A 68 -4.31 8.45 -8.56
C GLU A 68 -3.99 9.14 -7.23
N GLU A 69 -4.88 9.05 -6.24
CA GLU A 69 -4.60 9.63 -4.92
C GLU A 69 -3.50 8.83 -4.19
N LEU A 70 -3.56 7.49 -4.23
CA LEU A 70 -2.55 6.61 -3.62
C LEU A 70 -1.14 6.91 -4.17
N VAL A 71 -0.97 7.08 -5.48
CA VAL A 71 0.34 7.38 -6.08
C VAL A 71 0.79 8.82 -5.87
N LYS A 72 -0.14 9.76 -5.60
CA LYS A 72 0.20 11.14 -5.24
C LYS A 72 0.66 11.29 -3.79
N HIS A 73 0.27 10.36 -2.91
CA HIS A 73 0.71 10.42 -1.52
C HIS A 73 2.20 10.06 -1.39
N PRO A 74 3.05 10.98 -0.90
CA PRO A 74 4.51 10.79 -0.86
C PRO A 74 4.94 9.58 -0.02
N SER A 75 4.20 9.28 1.06
CA SER A 75 4.48 8.12 1.92
C SER A 75 4.25 6.79 1.18
N LEU A 76 3.18 6.70 0.39
CA LEU A 76 2.89 5.51 -0.42
C LEU A 76 3.81 5.42 -1.62
N ALA A 77 4.08 6.53 -2.31
CA ALA A 77 5.03 6.56 -3.42
C ALA A 77 6.38 5.99 -3.01
N THR A 78 6.86 6.33 -1.80
CA THR A 78 8.12 5.78 -1.28
C THR A 78 8.04 4.28 -1.05
N ILE A 79 6.96 3.78 -0.43
CA ILE A 79 6.76 2.34 -0.21
C ILE A 79 6.66 1.57 -1.52
N ILE A 80 5.95 2.12 -2.51
CA ILE A 80 5.79 1.50 -3.83
C ILE A 80 7.13 1.46 -4.56
N ASP A 81 7.95 2.52 -4.45
CA ASP A 81 9.30 2.57 -5.01
C ASP A 81 10.21 1.54 -4.33
N GLU A 82 10.10 1.39 -3.00
CA GLU A 82 10.81 0.37 -2.22
C GLU A 82 10.37 -1.06 -2.60
N LEU A 83 9.07 -1.31 -2.76
CA LEU A 83 8.55 -2.58 -3.27
C LEU A 83 9.01 -2.85 -4.72
N ALA A 84 9.12 -1.81 -5.54
CA ALA A 84 9.66 -1.92 -6.89
C ALA A 84 11.17 -2.23 -6.88
N LEU A 85 11.91 -1.70 -5.91
CA LEU A 85 13.32 -1.98 -5.66
C LEU A 85 13.56 -3.40 -5.16
N TRP A 86 12.64 -3.97 -4.36
CA TRP A 86 12.70 -5.36 -3.90
C TRP A 86 12.31 -6.38 -4.98
N GLY A 87 11.77 -5.90 -6.10
CA GLY A 87 11.47 -6.70 -7.27
C GLY A 87 12.66 -6.86 -8.21
N PHE A 88 13.78 -7.44 -7.75
CA PHE A 88 14.71 -8.28 -8.53
C PHE A 88 15.78 -8.97 -7.68
#